data_AF-A0A4R5UAI6-F1
#
_entry.id   AF-A0A4R5UAI6-F1
#
_cell.length_a   1.000
_cell.length_b   1.000
_cell.length_c   1.000
_cell.angle_alpha   90.00
_cell.angle_beta   90.00
_cell.angle_gamma   90.00
#
_symmetry.space_group_name_H-M   'P 1'
#
loop_
_entity.id
_entity.type
_entity.pdbx_description
1 polymer ?
#
loop_
_entity_poly.entity_id
_entity_poly.type
_entity_poly.pdbx_seq_one_letter_code
_entity_poly.pdbx_strand_id
1 'polypeptide(L)'
;MSILRTACIALSLAAVGTPAFAQDAPITDAQAAYMGAHVFDRQVAIFREFCATDAAGAQALDTGVAQFRINNPDYVAASAAEPDTPAFAAAVKAFDSQFDQVAGTMRTQLQGRPVGPQCTQLGDQLRQARFATLLEQAKRRSAPAAAPTTP
;
A
#
# COMPACT_ATOMS: atom_id res chain seq x y z
N MET A 1 -23.57 1.09 -26.56
CA MET A 1 -23.50 0.80 -25.12
C MET A 1 -22.04 0.51 -24.76
N SER A 2 -21.25 1.56 -24.51
CA SER A 2 -19.87 1.41 -24.06
C SER A 2 -19.90 1.09 -22.58
N ILE A 3 -19.55 -0.14 -22.25
CA ILE A 3 -19.30 -0.60 -20.88
C ILE A 3 -18.25 0.34 -20.31
N LEU A 4 -18.72 1.24 -19.43
CA LEU A 4 -17.88 2.11 -18.64
C LEU A 4 -16.79 1.23 -18.05
N ARG A 5 -15.56 1.47 -18.48
CA ARG A 5 -14.36 1.00 -17.81
C ARG A 5 -14.38 1.65 -16.43
N THR A 6 -15.09 1.00 -15.51
CA THR A 6 -14.93 1.07 -14.07
C THR A 6 -13.50 0.64 -13.82
N ALA A 7 -12.57 1.54 -14.15
CA ALA A 7 -11.15 1.35 -13.97
C ALA A 7 -10.95 1.47 -12.46
N CYS A 8 -11.14 0.33 -11.81
CA CYS A 8 -10.73 0.10 -10.45
C CYS A 8 -9.37 0.77 -10.27
N ILE A 9 -9.33 1.89 -9.54
CA ILE A 9 -8.26 2.06 -8.57
C ILE A 9 -8.51 0.91 -7.58
N ALA A 10 -8.15 -0.31 -8.00
CA ALA A 10 -7.66 -1.24 -7.04
C ALA A 10 -6.51 -0.47 -6.40
N LEU A 11 -6.44 -0.48 -5.06
CA LEU A 11 -5.14 -0.47 -4.41
C LEU A 11 -4.39 -1.71 -4.93
N SER A 12 -3.97 -1.65 -6.18
CA SER A 12 -2.83 -2.33 -6.68
C SER A 12 -1.75 -1.68 -5.84
N LEU A 13 -1.42 -2.33 -4.71
CA LEU A 13 -0.03 -2.45 -4.31
C LEU A 13 0.66 -2.92 -5.59
N ALA A 14 1.01 -1.95 -6.44
CA ALA A 14 1.77 -2.19 -7.63
C ALA A 14 2.95 -2.99 -7.12
N ALA A 15 3.21 -4.10 -7.81
CA ALA A 15 4.39 -4.89 -7.60
C ALA A 15 5.60 -3.94 -7.62
N VAL A 16 5.94 -3.37 -6.46
CA VAL A 16 7.31 -3.12 -6.09
C VAL A 16 7.80 -4.55 -6.08
N GLY A 17 8.30 -4.99 -7.25
CA GLY A 17 8.96 -6.28 -7.37
C GLY A 17 9.91 -6.25 -6.21
N THR A 18 9.62 -7.10 -5.21
CA THR A 18 10.45 -7.15 -4.02
C THR A 18 11.83 -7.30 -4.60
N PRO A 19 12.74 -6.32 -4.39
CA PRO A 19 14.12 -6.61 -4.68
C PRO A 19 14.36 -7.89 -3.91
N ALA A 20 14.98 -8.87 -4.53
CA ALA A 20 15.37 -10.07 -3.82
C ALA A 20 16.20 -9.57 -2.63
N PHE A 21 15.53 -9.40 -1.48
CA PHE A 21 16.16 -8.95 -0.28
C PHE A 21 16.99 -10.16 0.04
N ALA A 22 18.29 -10.06 -0.20
CA ALA A 22 19.27 -10.98 0.32
C ALA A 22 19.29 -10.78 1.85
N GLN A 23 18.17 -11.08 2.50
CA GLN A 23 18.10 -11.38 3.90
C GLN A 23 18.32 -12.89 3.96
N ASP A 24 19.35 -13.30 4.69
CA ASP A 24 19.70 -14.70 4.89
C ASP A 24 18.59 -15.50 5.60
N ALA A 25 17.56 -14.82 6.11
CA ALA A 25 16.37 -15.39 6.72
C ALA A 25 15.07 -14.77 6.15
N PRO A 26 14.00 -15.55 5.99
CA PRO A 26 12.67 -15.02 5.66
C PRO A 26 12.20 -14.05 6.75
N ILE A 27 11.51 -12.98 6.34
CA ILE A 27 10.92 -12.01 7.28
C ILE A 27 9.90 -12.67 8.21
N THR A 28 9.82 -12.19 9.44
CA THR A 28 8.79 -12.64 10.40
C THR A 28 7.42 -12.06 10.05
N ASP A 29 6.34 -12.64 10.60
CA ASP A 29 5.00 -12.08 10.42
C ASP A 29 4.88 -10.64 10.95
N ALA A 30 5.59 -10.31 12.04
CA ALA A 30 5.64 -8.95 12.59
C ALA A 30 6.34 -7.98 11.62
N GLN A 31 7.46 -8.40 11.02
CA GLN A 31 8.17 -7.63 10.00
C GLN A 31 7.33 -7.46 8.72
N ALA A 32 6.60 -8.50 8.32
CA ALA A 32 5.67 -8.43 7.19
C ALA A 32 4.51 -7.45 7.47
N ALA A 33 3.94 -7.48 8.67
CA ALA A 33 2.91 -6.53 9.09
C ALA A 33 3.45 -5.09 9.12
N TYR A 34 4.66 -4.87 9.66
CA TYR A 34 5.31 -3.56 9.59
C TYR A 34 5.46 -3.08 8.15
N MET A 35 6.01 -3.91 7.26
CA MET A 35 6.19 -3.55 5.85
C MET A 35 4.85 -3.23 5.17
N GLY A 36 3.80 -3.99 5.48
CA GLY A 36 2.46 -3.72 4.97
C GLY A 36 1.93 -2.35 5.41
N ALA A 37 2.10 -1.99 6.69
CA ALA A 37 1.71 -0.70 7.23
C ALA A 37 2.55 0.45 6.62
N HIS A 38 3.86 0.25 6.51
CA HIS A 38 4.79 1.21 5.92
C HIS A 38 4.47 1.51 4.45
N VAL A 39 4.23 0.47 3.64
CA VAL A 39 3.83 0.62 2.22
C VAL A 39 2.51 1.37 2.12
N PHE A 40 1.54 1.05 2.97
CA PHE A 40 0.24 1.73 3.00
C PHE A 40 0.41 3.23 3.28
N ASP A 41 1.20 3.60 4.29
CA ASP A 41 1.44 4.99 4.66
C ASP A 41 2.12 5.78 3.53
N ARG A 42 3.10 5.17 2.88
CA ARG A 42 3.80 5.77 1.72
C ARG A 42 2.86 5.99 0.53
N GLN A 43 1.94 5.06 0.26
CA GLN A 43 0.92 5.25 -0.79
C GLN A 43 -0.09 6.34 -0.41
N VAL A 44 -0.58 6.36 0.84
CA VAL A 44 -1.49 7.41 1.33
C VAL A 44 -0.85 8.79 1.22
N ALA A 45 0.44 8.92 1.49
CA ALA A 45 1.16 10.19 1.31
C ALA A 45 1.08 10.72 -0.14
N ILE A 46 1.27 9.86 -1.14
CA ILE A 46 1.12 10.24 -2.56
C ILE A 46 -0.32 10.66 -2.86
N PHE A 47 -1.30 9.91 -2.37
CA PHE A 47 -2.71 10.27 -2.57
C PHE A 47 -3.07 11.58 -1.87
N ARG A 48 -2.47 11.89 -0.71
CA ARG A 48 -2.63 13.20 -0.06
C ARG A 48 -2.08 14.33 -0.91
N GLU A 49 -0.89 14.17 -1.50
CA GLU A 49 -0.34 15.15 -2.44
C GLU A 49 -1.29 15.40 -3.62
N PHE A 50 -1.87 14.33 -4.19
CA PHE A 50 -2.82 14.43 -5.29
C PHE A 50 -4.14 15.11 -4.87
N CYS A 51 -4.71 14.68 -3.75
CA CYS A 51 -5.99 15.16 -3.25
C CYS A 51 -5.90 16.57 -2.65
N ALA A 52 -4.72 17.07 -2.30
CA ALA A 52 -4.53 18.41 -1.77
C ALA A 52 -5.01 19.53 -2.72
N THR A 53 -5.15 19.24 -4.01
CA THR A 53 -5.67 20.18 -5.00
C THR A 53 -7.20 20.35 -4.96
N ASP A 54 -7.91 19.51 -4.18
CA ASP A 54 -9.36 19.54 -3.99
C ASP A 54 -9.72 19.38 -2.50
N ALA A 55 -10.30 20.43 -1.90
CA ALA A 55 -10.56 20.44 -0.45
C ALA A 55 -11.52 19.32 0.00
N ALA A 56 -12.56 19.05 -0.79
CA ALA A 56 -13.53 17.99 -0.49
C ALA A 56 -12.88 16.60 -0.58
N GLY A 57 -12.10 16.36 -1.63
CA GLY A 57 -11.34 15.14 -1.83
C GLY A 57 -10.29 14.90 -0.74
N ALA A 58 -9.55 15.93 -0.34
CA ALA A 58 -8.60 15.85 0.79
C ALA A 58 -9.31 15.44 2.08
N GLN A 59 -10.44 16.07 2.41
CA GLN A 59 -11.23 15.73 3.59
C GLN A 59 -11.79 14.30 3.53
N ALA A 60 -12.25 13.85 2.37
CA ALA A 60 -12.76 12.49 2.19
C ALA A 60 -11.65 11.45 2.40
N LEU A 61 -10.45 11.71 1.85
CA LEU A 61 -9.28 10.85 2.04
C LEU A 61 -8.90 10.77 3.52
N ASP A 62 -8.75 11.91 4.21
CA ASP A 62 -8.35 11.92 5.62
C ASP A 62 -9.39 11.26 6.52
N THR A 63 -10.68 11.45 6.24
CA THR A 63 -11.76 10.74 6.93
C THR A 63 -11.66 9.22 6.69
N GLY A 64 -11.39 8.81 5.44
CA GLY A 64 -11.18 7.40 5.10
C GLY A 64 -9.99 6.77 5.82
N VAL A 65 -8.85 7.47 5.88
CA VAL A 65 -7.65 7.03 6.62
C VAL A 65 -7.93 6.94 8.12
N ALA A 66 -8.61 7.94 8.70
CA ALA A 66 -8.98 7.91 10.12
C ALA A 66 -9.88 6.70 10.44
N GLN A 67 -10.90 6.45 9.61
CA GLN A 67 -11.77 5.29 9.77
C GLN A 67 -11.03 3.98 9.56
N PHE A 68 -10.13 3.89 8.58
CA PHE A 68 -9.27 2.72 8.39
C PHE A 68 -8.48 2.42 9.67
N ARG A 69 -7.87 3.42 10.29
CA ARG A 69 -7.10 3.25 11.55
C ARG A 69 -7.97 2.76 12.70
N ILE A 70 -9.15 3.34 12.87
CA ILE A 70 -10.13 2.91 13.89
C ILE A 70 -10.53 1.45 13.67
N ASN A 71 -10.72 1.05 12.42
CA ASN A 71 -11.19 -0.27 12.03
C ASN A 71 -10.10 -1.36 12.00
N ASN A 72 -8.82 -0.99 12.13
CA ASN A 72 -7.66 -1.87 11.96
C ASN A 72 -6.62 -1.60 13.07
N PRO A 73 -6.88 -2.06 14.32
CA PRO A 73 -5.93 -1.88 15.43
C PRO A 73 -4.61 -2.63 15.22
N ASP A 74 -4.63 -3.70 14.43
CA ASP A 74 -3.47 -4.46 13.96
C ASP A 74 -2.54 -3.61 13.06
N TYR A 75 -3.12 -2.82 12.15
CA TYR A 75 -2.35 -1.81 11.40
C TYR A 75 -1.73 -0.79 12.35
N VAL A 76 -2.48 -0.28 13.34
CA VAL A 76 -1.97 0.74 14.28
C VAL A 76 -0.78 0.17 15.05
N ALA A 77 -0.90 -1.04 15.59
CA ALA A 77 0.19 -1.72 16.29
C ALA A 77 1.40 -1.97 15.36
N ALA A 78 1.17 -2.44 14.13
CA ALA A 78 2.23 -2.69 13.16
C ALA A 78 2.95 -1.39 12.74
N SER A 79 2.22 -0.30 12.51
CA SER A 79 2.77 1.00 12.12
C SER A 79 3.61 1.64 13.23
N ALA A 80 3.32 1.33 14.49
CA ALA A 80 4.05 1.82 15.65
C ALA A 80 5.25 0.94 16.03
N ALA A 81 5.38 -0.26 15.45
CA ALA A 81 6.53 -1.12 15.71
C ALA A 81 7.78 -0.54 15.03
N GLU A 82 8.85 -0.29 15.79
CA GLU A 82 10.12 0.12 15.18
C GLU A 82 10.83 -1.09 14.56
N PRO A 83 11.56 -0.92 13.44
CA PRO A 83 12.45 -1.94 12.93
C PRO A 83 13.47 -2.35 14.00
N ASP A 84 13.34 -3.58 14.48
CA ASP A 84 14.03 -4.10 15.67
C ASP A 84 15.44 -4.62 15.39
N THR A 85 15.81 -4.78 14.11
CA THR A 85 17.12 -5.27 13.69
C THR A 85 17.75 -4.38 12.62
N PRO A 86 19.09 -4.24 12.60
CA PRO A 86 19.78 -3.48 11.55
C PRO A 86 19.52 -4.02 10.14
N ALA A 87 19.42 -5.35 9.99
CA ALA A 87 19.15 -5.99 8.71
C ALA A 87 17.74 -5.67 8.19
N PHE A 88 16.74 -5.63 9.07
CA PHE A 88 15.39 -5.24 8.68
C PHE A 88 15.30 -3.74 8.38
N ALA A 89 15.90 -2.87 9.21
CA ALA A 89 15.98 -1.44 8.93
C ALA A 89 16.63 -1.13 7.58
N ALA A 90 17.71 -1.85 7.21
CA ALA A 90 18.33 -1.73 5.91
C ALA A 90 17.39 -2.13 4.75
N ALA A 91 16.58 -3.18 4.95
CA ALA A 91 15.58 -3.60 3.97
C ALA A 91 14.44 -2.57 3.82
N VAL A 92 13.96 -1.97 4.91
CA VAL A 92 12.98 -0.85 4.86
C VAL A 92 13.54 0.31 4.04
N LYS A 93 14.79 0.69 4.30
CA LYS A 93 15.46 1.78 3.55
C LYS A 93 15.66 1.44 2.08
N ALA A 94 16.01 0.19 1.77
CA ALA A 94 16.14 -0.27 0.38
C ALA A 94 14.78 -0.26 -0.34
N PHE A 95 13.70 -0.63 0.35
CA PHE A 95 12.34 -0.47 -0.14
C PHE A 95 12.03 0.99 -0.43
N ASP A 96 12.31 1.92 0.49
CA ASP A 96 12.01 3.35 0.30
C ASP A 96 12.65 3.91 -0.97
N SER A 97 13.92 3.58 -1.21
CA SER A 97 14.66 3.97 -2.42
C SER A 97 13.97 3.51 -3.71
N GLN A 98 13.39 2.31 -3.71
CA GLN A 98 12.69 1.76 -4.86
C GLN A 98 11.27 2.30 -4.97
N PHE A 99 10.60 2.49 -3.83
CA PHE A 99 9.29 3.09 -3.77
C PHE A 99 9.33 4.50 -4.37
N ASP A 100 10.38 5.29 -4.15
CA ASP A 100 10.49 6.62 -4.73
C ASP A 100 10.47 6.61 -6.27
N GLN A 101 11.04 5.56 -6.90
CA GLN A 101 10.97 5.37 -8.35
C GLN A 101 9.54 5.04 -8.81
N VAL A 102 8.86 4.17 -8.08
CA VAL A 102 7.45 3.81 -8.35
C VAL A 102 6.51 4.99 -8.07
N ALA A 103 6.81 5.80 -7.06
CA ALA A 103 6.05 6.98 -6.67
C ALA A 103 6.01 8.01 -7.79
N GLY A 104 7.12 8.20 -8.52
CA GLY A 104 7.15 9.03 -9.73
C GLY A 104 6.13 8.56 -10.78
N THR A 105 6.05 7.25 -11.01
CA THR A 105 5.06 6.66 -11.91
C THR A 105 3.63 6.86 -11.39
N MET A 106 3.39 6.66 -10.09
CA MET A 106 2.07 6.88 -9.48
C MET A 106 1.61 8.32 -9.66
N ARG A 107 2.47 9.30 -9.39
CA ARG A 107 2.16 10.73 -9.57
C ARG A 107 1.78 11.04 -11.01
N THR A 108 2.56 10.56 -11.99
CA THR A 108 2.26 10.73 -13.41
C THR A 108 0.91 10.11 -13.81
N GLN A 109 0.60 8.91 -13.30
CA GLN A 109 -0.69 8.27 -13.57
C GLN A 109 -1.87 9.03 -12.95
N LEU A 110 -1.67 9.68 -11.80
CA LEU A 110 -2.69 10.47 -11.12
C LEU A 110 -2.96 11.81 -11.81
N GLN A 111 -1.95 12.45 -12.41
CA GLN A 111 -2.11 13.73 -13.12
C GLN A 111 -3.17 13.70 -14.24
N GLY A 112 -3.39 12.53 -14.86
CA GLY A 112 -4.42 12.35 -15.91
C GLY A 112 -5.83 12.05 -15.40
N ARG A 113 -6.10 12.15 -14.09
CA ARG A 113 -7.37 11.71 -13.48
C ARG A 113 -8.13 12.88 -12.84
N PRO A 114 -9.47 12.85 -12.83
CA PRO A 114 -10.26 13.86 -12.13
C PRO A 114 -10.07 13.72 -10.61
N VAL A 115 -9.54 14.74 -9.94
CA VAL A 115 -9.12 14.69 -8.52
C VAL A 115 -10.28 14.35 -7.58
N GLY A 116 -11.33 15.18 -7.56
CA GLY A 116 -12.42 15.06 -6.57
C GLY A 116 -13.08 13.68 -6.49
N PRO A 117 -13.63 13.13 -7.59
CA PRO A 117 -14.25 11.80 -7.57
C PRO A 117 -13.30 10.68 -7.14
N GLN A 118 -12.02 10.77 -7.51
CA GLN A 118 -11.02 9.75 -7.18
C GLN A 118 -10.66 9.76 -5.69
N CYS A 119 -10.53 10.95 -5.11
CA CYS A 119 -10.24 11.12 -3.69
C CYS A 119 -11.42 10.68 -2.81
N THR A 120 -12.66 10.99 -3.21
CA THR A 120 -13.87 10.50 -2.52
C THR A 120 -13.97 8.98 -2.59
N GLN A 121 -13.79 8.39 -3.78
CA GLN A 121 -13.82 6.95 -3.96
C GLN A 121 -12.73 6.26 -3.11
N LEU A 122 -11.52 6.81 -3.10
CA LEU A 122 -10.42 6.30 -2.28
C LEU A 122 -10.78 6.35 -0.78
N GLY A 123 -11.33 7.47 -0.30
CA GLY A 123 -11.78 7.61 1.08
C GLY A 123 -12.81 6.54 1.47
N ASP A 124 -13.78 6.26 0.59
CA ASP A 124 -14.79 5.21 0.81
C ASP A 124 -14.20 3.80 0.78
N GLN A 125 -13.23 3.53 -0.10
CA GLN A 125 -12.51 2.26 -0.15
C GLN A 125 -11.70 2.04 1.14
N LEU A 126 -10.98 3.07 1.62
CA LEU A 126 -10.20 3.00 2.85
C LEU A 126 -11.09 2.72 4.07
N ARG A 127 -12.28 3.31 4.12
CA ARG A 127 -13.25 3.05 5.21
C ARG A 127 -13.63 1.57 5.31
N GLN A 128 -13.70 0.87 4.18
CA GLN A 128 -14.14 -0.53 4.09
C GLN A 128 -12.97 -1.52 4.14
N ALA A 129 -11.74 -1.04 3.91
CA ALA A 129 -10.56 -1.88 3.81
C ALA A 129 -10.19 -2.52 5.16
N ARG A 130 -9.64 -3.74 5.07
CA ARG A 130 -9.16 -4.52 6.21
C ARG A 130 -7.68 -4.83 6.05
N PHE A 131 -6.87 -4.40 7.01
CA PHE A 131 -5.42 -4.50 6.96
C PHE A 131 -4.96 -5.95 6.84
N ALA A 132 -5.44 -6.84 7.72
CA ALA A 132 -5.16 -8.27 7.64
C ALA A 132 -5.46 -8.87 6.24
N THR A 133 -6.57 -8.48 5.61
CA THR A 133 -6.91 -8.96 4.25
C THR A 133 -5.94 -8.43 3.20
N LEU A 134 -5.55 -7.15 3.29
CA LEU A 134 -4.55 -6.57 2.39
C LEU A 134 -3.18 -7.25 2.55
N LEU A 135 -2.78 -7.53 3.79
CA LEU A 135 -1.54 -8.22 4.10
C LEU A 135 -1.53 -9.65 3.55
N GLU A 136 -2.60 -10.41 3.73
CA GLU A 136 -2.73 -11.76 3.18
C GLU A 136 -2.73 -11.78 1.65
N GLN A 137 -3.39 -10.80 1.02
CA GLN A 137 -3.32 -10.66 -0.44
C GLN A 137 -1.90 -10.34 -0.92
N ALA A 138 -1.17 -9.47 -0.21
CA ALA A 138 0.22 -9.16 -0.52
C ALA A 138 1.10 -10.41 -0.38
N LYS A 139 1.00 -11.15 0.74
CA LYS A 139 1.71 -12.41 0.98
C LYS A 139 1.47 -13.42 -0.16
N ARG A 140 0.23 -13.61 -0.59
CA ARG A 140 -0.12 -14.52 -1.70
C ARG A 140 0.48 -14.10 -3.04
N ARG A 141 0.59 -12.79 -3.31
CA ARG A 141 1.20 -12.29 -4.55
C ARG A 141 2.74 -12.38 -4.53
N SER A 142 3.32 -12.29 -3.33
CA SER A 142 4.76 -12.41 -3.11
C SER A 142 5.24 -13.85 -2.93
N ALA A 143 4.32 -14.80 -2.70
CA ALA A 143 4.67 -16.21 -2.61
C ALA A 143 5.26 -16.67 -3.97
N PRO A 144 6.44 -17.32 -3.98
CA PRO A 144 6.93 -17.93 -5.20
C PRO A 144 5.89 -18.93 -5.69
N ALA A 145 5.56 -18.88 -6.98
CA ALA A 145 4.70 -19.89 -7.59
C ALA A 145 5.30 -21.26 -7.25
N ALA A 146 4.57 -22.07 -6.48
CA ALA A 146 5.02 -23.41 -6.13
C ALA A 146 5.38 -24.12 -7.43
N ALA A 147 6.64 -24.52 -7.58
CA ALA A 147 7.09 -25.29 -8.72
C ALA A 147 6.19 -26.54 -8.80
N PRO A 148 5.68 -26.92 -9.99
CA PRO A 148 4.87 -28.12 -10.10
C PRO A 148 5.71 -29.30 -9.61
N THR A 149 5.25 -29.96 -8.54
CA THR A 149 5.77 -31.26 -8.14
C THR A 149 5.36 -32.26 -9.21
N THR A 150 6.24 -32.54 -10.15
CA THR A 150 6.09 -33.65 -11.08
C THR A 150 6.25 -34.96 -10.28
N PRO A 151 5.29 -35.90 -10.32
CA PRO A 151 5.40 -37.21 -9.67
C PRO A 151 6.49 -38.08 -10.30
#